data_AF-A0A8J3FK69-F1
#
_entry.id   AF-A0A8J3FK69-F1
#
_cell.length_a   1.000
_cell.length_b   1.000
_cell.length_c   1.000
_cell.angle_alpha   90.00
_cell.angle_beta   90.00
_cell.angle_gamma   90.00
#
_symmetry.space_group_name_H-M   'P 1'
#
loop_
_entity.id
_entity.type
_entity.pdbx_description
1 polymer ?
#
loop_
_entity_poly.entity_id
_entity_poly.type
_entity_poly.pdbx_seq_one_letter_code
_entity_poly.pdbx_strand_id
1 'polypeptide(L)'
;MRFKQIWSTWGTVVVGLFLVVLGIMAALSPAPRCEGVPMTPGQTCVDRGRFGAERVNTYDEKIRTNRIVQWAAPAAGVVLLIFGGLRVARSRTAAAPD
;
A
#
# COMPACT_ATOMS: atom_id res chain seq x y z
N MET A 1 -11.34 28.03 -16.02
CA MET A 1 -10.32 26.98 -15.81
C MET A 1 -10.23 26.41 -14.38
N ARG A 2 -10.80 27.07 -13.34
CA ARG A 2 -10.73 26.62 -11.93
C ARG A 2 -11.36 25.25 -11.60
N PHE A 3 -12.35 24.79 -12.38
CA PHE A 3 -13.07 23.54 -12.09
C PHE A 3 -12.21 22.28 -12.28
N LYS A 4 -11.38 22.21 -13.34
CA LYS A 4 -10.43 21.11 -13.58
C LYS A 4 -9.40 20.96 -12.45
N GLN A 5 -9.01 22.08 -11.84
CA GLN A 5 -7.98 22.13 -10.80
C GLN A 5 -8.51 21.62 -9.45
N ILE A 6 -9.75 21.98 -9.11
CA ILE A 6 -10.44 21.46 -7.91
C ILE A 6 -10.62 19.94 -8.01
N TRP A 7 -11.08 19.45 -9.18
CA TRP A 7 -11.25 18.03 -9.43
C TRP A 7 -9.93 17.25 -9.33
N SER A 8 -8.82 17.82 -9.83
CA SER A 8 -7.50 17.21 -9.72
C SER A 8 -7.01 17.09 -8.28
N THR A 9 -7.29 18.08 -7.42
CA THR A 9 -6.79 18.09 -6.04
C THR A 9 -7.57 17.11 -5.16
N TRP A 10 -8.90 17.09 -5.30
CA TRP A 10 -9.74 16.10 -4.62
C TRP A 10 -9.49 14.68 -5.13
N GLY A 11 -9.20 14.51 -6.42
CA GLY A 11 -8.81 13.22 -7.00
C GLY A 11 -7.62 12.60 -6.30
N THR A 12 -6.56 13.38 -6.02
CA THR A 12 -5.38 12.87 -5.30
C THR A 12 -5.68 12.46 -3.86
N VAL A 13 -6.58 13.16 -3.16
CA VAL A 13 -6.97 12.81 -1.78
C VAL A 13 -7.78 11.53 -1.76
N VAL A 14 -8.74 11.38 -2.69
CA VAL A 14 -9.56 10.16 -2.80
C VAL A 14 -8.69 8.95 -3.17
N VAL A 15 -7.78 9.10 -4.13
CA VAL A 15 -6.84 8.03 -4.51
C VAL A 15 -5.91 7.67 -3.33
N GLY A 16 -5.37 8.67 -2.62
CA GLY A 16 -4.56 8.43 -1.43
C GLY A 16 -5.32 7.68 -0.33
N LEU A 17 -6.56 8.10 -0.05
CA LEU A 17 -7.42 7.45 0.93
C LEU A 17 -7.73 6.01 0.53
N PHE A 18 -8.07 5.79 -0.75
CA PHE A 18 -8.34 4.48 -1.30
C PHE A 18 -7.15 3.52 -1.15
N LEU A 19 -5.94 3.99 -1.46
CA LEU A 19 -4.71 3.21 -1.29
C LEU A 19 -4.41 2.88 0.18
N VAL A 20 -4.66 3.81 1.11
CA VAL A 20 -4.49 3.55 2.54
C VAL A 20 -5.48 2.49 3.02
N VAL A 21 -6.77 2.61 2.67
CA VAL A 21 -7.79 1.64 3.06
C VAL A 21 -7.49 0.26 2.48
N LEU A 22 -7.11 0.18 1.20
CA LEU A 22 -6.68 -1.08 0.57
C LEU A 22 -5.44 -1.67 1.26
N GLY A 23 -4.45 -0.85 1.58
CA GLY A 23 -3.25 -1.28 2.28
C GLY A 23 -3.54 -1.84 3.67
N ILE A 24 -4.44 -1.19 4.42
CA ILE A 24 -4.88 -1.66 5.75
C ILE A 24 -5.65 -2.98 5.62
N MET A 25 -6.58 -3.10 4.67
CA MET A 25 -7.32 -4.34 4.42
C MET A 25 -6.38 -5.51 4.05
N ALA A 26 -5.36 -5.24 3.21
CA ALA A 26 -4.34 -6.22 2.85
C ALA A 26 -3.42 -6.59 4.02
N ALA A 27 -3.16 -5.65 4.94
CA ALA A 27 -2.38 -5.91 6.15
C ALA A 27 -3.14 -6.74 7.19
N LEU A 28 -4.47 -6.61 7.27
CA LEU A 28 -5.33 -7.37 8.18
C LEU A 28 -5.54 -8.83 7.75
N SER A 29 -5.25 -9.18 6.49
CA SER A 29 -5.36 -10.54 5.96
C SER A 29 -4.02 -11.12 5.47
N PRO A 30 -2.98 -11.19 6.35
CA PRO A 30 -1.67 -11.73 6.01
C PRO A 30 -1.70 -13.26 5.98
N ALA A 31 -2.54 -13.87 5.14
CA ALA A 31 -2.44 -15.31 4.91
C ALA A 31 -1.26 -15.53 3.94
N PRO A 32 -0.09 -16.04 4.40
CA PRO A 32 0.98 -16.38 3.48
C PRO A 32 0.46 -17.41 2.49
N ARG A 33 0.76 -17.21 1.20
CA ARG A 33 0.36 -18.12 0.13
C ARG A 33 1.58 -18.73 -0.55
N CYS A 34 1.47 -20.01 -0.87
CA CYS A 34 2.40 -20.75 -1.72
C CYS A 34 1.68 -21.04 -3.03
N GLU A 35 2.15 -20.49 -4.16
CA GLU A 35 1.52 -20.69 -5.48
C GLU A 35 -0.01 -20.48 -5.50
N GLY A 36 -0.51 -19.52 -4.71
CA GLY A 36 -1.94 -19.20 -4.62
C GLY A 36 -2.73 -19.98 -3.55
N VAL A 37 -2.14 -21.03 -2.97
CA VAL A 37 -2.73 -21.83 -1.89
C VAL A 37 -2.40 -21.21 -0.53
N PRO A 38 -3.38 -21.02 0.38
CA PRO A 38 -3.12 -20.55 1.73
C PRO A 38 -2.25 -21.56 2.49
N MET A 39 -1.22 -21.04 3.13
CA MET A 39 -0.22 -21.82 3.85
C MET A 39 -0.56 -21.81 5.35
N THR A 40 -0.44 -22.95 6.03
CA THR A 40 -0.67 -23.06 7.47
C THR A 40 0.65 -23.07 8.26
N PRO A 41 0.64 -22.73 9.56
CA PRO A 41 1.83 -22.81 10.40
C PRO A 41 2.47 -24.20 10.35
N GLY A 42 3.79 -24.26 10.17
CA GLY A 42 4.54 -25.52 10.05
C GLY A 42 4.64 -26.10 8.64
N GLN A 43 3.95 -25.53 7.65
CA GLN A 43 4.16 -25.91 6.25
C GLN A 43 5.44 -25.30 5.68
N THR A 44 6.01 -25.98 4.68
CA THR A 44 7.10 -25.47 3.84
C THR A 44 6.62 -25.35 2.41
N CYS A 45 7.14 -24.34 1.71
CA CYS A 45 6.78 -24.03 0.33
C CYS A 45 8.06 -24.03 -0.50
N VAL A 46 8.04 -24.73 -1.63
CA VAL A 46 9.13 -24.65 -2.61
C VAL A 46 8.73 -23.61 -3.64
N ASP A 47 9.29 -22.40 -3.54
CA ASP A 47 9.13 -21.41 -4.60
C ASP A 47 10.12 -21.73 -5.72
N ARG A 48 9.60 -22.00 -6.93
CA ARG A 48 10.42 -21.96 -8.14
C ARG A 48 10.62 -20.51 -8.54
N GLY A 49 11.79 -19.98 -8.19
CA GLY A 49 12.18 -18.65 -8.62
C GLY A 49 12.18 -18.54 -10.15
N ARG A 50 11.98 -17.31 -10.67
CA ARG A 50 11.95 -16.99 -12.11
C ARG A 50 13.21 -17.41 -12.89
N PHE A 51 14.29 -17.75 -12.18
CA PHE A 51 15.58 -18.20 -12.72
C PHE A 51 15.87 -19.69 -12.46
N GLY A 52 14.86 -20.49 -12.11
CA GLY A 52 15.01 -21.93 -11.87
C GLY A 52 15.66 -22.31 -10.54
N ALA A 53 15.95 -21.33 -9.66
CA ALA A 53 16.37 -21.61 -8.30
C ALA A 53 15.15 -22.05 -7.47
N GLU A 54 15.12 -23.31 -7.06
CA GLU A 54 14.18 -23.79 -6.04
C GLU A 54 14.65 -23.29 -4.67
N ARG A 55 13.82 -22.48 -4.01
CA ARG A 55 14.04 -22.07 -2.63
C ARG A 55 12.93 -22.62 -1.75
N VAL A 56 13.32 -23.42 -0.76
CA VAL A 56 12.41 -23.87 0.29
C VAL A 56 12.26 -22.72 1.29
N ASN A 57 11.11 -22.06 1.27
CA ASN A 57 10.76 -21.04 2.25
C ASN A 57 9.80 -21.63 3.28
N THR A 58 10.10 -21.40 4.56
CA THR A 58 9.21 -21.77 5.65
C THR A 58 8.06 -20.77 5.79
N TYR A 59 6.98 -21.19 6.43
CA TYR A 59 5.85 -20.31 6.77
C TYR A 59 6.30 -19.02 7.47
N ASP A 60 7.19 -19.13 8.47
CA ASP A 60 7.68 -17.99 9.25
C ASP A 60 8.48 -17.00 8.40
N GLU A 61 9.27 -17.49 7.46
CA GLU A 61 10.08 -16.68 6.56
C GLU A 61 9.20 -15.91 5.55
N LYS A 62 8.13 -16.55 5.06
CA LYS A 62 7.11 -15.88 4.24
C LYS A 62 6.32 -14.86 5.04
N ILE A 63 5.94 -15.13 6.29
CA ILE A 63 5.26 -14.14 7.14
C ILE A 63 6.16 -12.94 7.40
N ARG A 64 7.43 -13.15 7.71
CA ARG A 64 8.37 -12.06 8.02
C ARG A 64 8.57 -11.15 6.81
N THR A 65 8.72 -11.73 5.63
CA THR A 65 8.87 -10.99 4.37
C THR A 65 7.57 -10.28 3.99
N ASN A 66 6.43 -10.97 4.10
CA ASN A 66 5.13 -10.40 3.77
C ASN A 66 4.80 -9.22 4.68
N ARG A 67 5.12 -9.29 5.98
CA ARG A 67 4.95 -8.18 6.91
C ARG A 67 5.70 -6.93 6.45
N ILE A 68 6.93 -7.05 5.93
CA ILE A 68 7.70 -5.89 5.46
C ILE A 68 7.05 -5.26 4.22
N VAL A 69 6.67 -6.07 3.24
CA VAL A 69 6.06 -5.60 1.98
C VAL A 69 4.65 -5.05 2.22
N GLN A 70 3.90 -5.62 3.16
CA GLN A 70 2.55 -5.18 3.51
C GLN A 70 2.49 -3.73 3.98
N TRP A 71 3.54 -3.21 4.60
CA TRP A 71 3.58 -1.81 5.03
C TRP A 71 3.96 -0.82 3.93
N ALA A 72 4.49 -1.28 2.79
CA ALA A 72 4.90 -0.40 1.71
C ALA A 72 3.71 0.31 1.04
N ALA A 73 2.61 -0.42 0.79
CA ALA A 73 1.41 0.12 0.18
C ALA A 73 0.70 1.21 1.03
N PRO A 74 0.39 0.99 2.33
CA PRO A 74 -0.19 2.03 3.15
C PRO A 74 0.78 3.21 3.36
N ALA A 75 2.10 2.97 3.46
CA ALA A 75 3.08 4.05 3.54
C ALA A 75 3.04 4.96 2.30
N ALA A 76 2.96 4.39 1.09
CA ALA A 76 2.81 5.16 -0.14
C ALA A 76 1.49 5.97 -0.17
N GLY A 77 0.39 5.37 0.31
CA GLY A 77 -0.90 6.05 0.46
C GLY A 77 -0.84 7.25 1.41
N VAL A 78 -0.15 7.11 2.55
CA VAL A 78 0.05 8.20 3.53
C VAL A 78 0.86 9.35 2.91
N VAL A 79 1.92 9.06 2.15
CA VAL A 79 2.71 10.10 1.46
C VAL A 79 1.84 10.90 0.48
N LEU A 80 0.98 10.21 -0.29
CA LEU A 80 0.04 10.87 -1.20
C LEU A 80 -0.99 11.73 -0.47
N LEU A 81 -1.50 11.27 0.68
CA LEU A 81 -2.41 12.05 1.52
C LEU A 81 -1.73 13.30 2.10
N ILE A 82 -0.50 13.18 2.60
CA ILE A 82 0.27 14.33 3.11
C ILE A 82 0.52 15.34 1.98
N PHE A 83 0.94 14.88 0.81
CA PHE A 83 1.22 15.76 -0.32
C PHE A 83 -0.03 16.45 -0.88
N GLY A 84 -1.14 15.71 -0.99
CA GLY A 84 -2.45 16.26 -1.36
C GLY A 84 -2.96 17.26 -0.33
N GLY A 85 -2.86 16.92 0.96
CA GLY A 85 -3.24 17.77 2.08
C GLY A 85 -2.45 19.09 2.14
N LEU A 86 -1.12 19.04 1.93
CA LEU A 86 -0.26 20.22 1.86
C LEU A 86 -0.65 21.15 0.70
N ARG A 87 -1.05 20.60 -0.46
CA ARG A 87 -1.57 21.41 -1.58
C ARG A 87 -2.89 22.10 -1.25
N VAL A 88 -3.80 21.41 -0.56
CA VAL A 88 -5.07 22.00 -0.12
C VAL A 88 -4.84 23.07 0.96
N ALA A 89 -3.92 22.83 1.89
CA ALA A 89 -3.57 23.79 2.92
C ALA A 89 -2.98 25.07 2.32
N ARG A 90 -2.03 24.95 1.37
CA ARG A 90 -1.43 26.10 0.67
C ARG A 90 -2.43 26.91 -0.16
N SER A 91 -3.42 26.25 -0.76
CA SER A 91 -4.47 26.95 -1.52
C SER A 91 -5.45 27.69 -0.61
N ARG A 92 -5.66 27.23 0.63
CA ARG A 92 -6.45 27.95 1.64
C ARG A 92 -5.69 29.12 2.27
N THR A 93 -4.39 28.98 2.57
CA THR A 93 -3.59 30.10 3.09
C THR A 93 -3.35 31.18 2.05
N ALA A 94 -3.24 30.84 0.76
CA ALA A 94 -3.23 31.83 -0.31
C ALA A 94 -4.58 32.56 -0.50
N ALA A 95 -5.67 32.04 0.06
CA ALA A 95 -7.00 32.65 0.03
C ALA A 95 -7.34 33.46 1.30
N ALA A 96 -6.42 33.51 2.28
CA ALA A 96 -6.54 34.38 3.46
C ALA A 96 -5.45 35.45 3.46
N PRO A 97 -5.52 36.48 2.60
CA PRO A 97 -5.06 37.81 2.95
C PRO A 97 -6.24 38.60 3.53
N ASP A 98 -6.23 38.84 4.84
CA ASP A 98 -6.84 39.99 5.55
C ASP A 98 -6.33 39.99 7.00
#